data_AF-A0A0R1HKI1-F1
#
_entry.id   AF-A0A0R1HKI1-F1
#
_cell.length_a   1.000
_cell.length_b   1.000
_cell.length_c   1.000
_cell.angle_alpha   90.00
_cell.angle_beta   90.00
_cell.angle_gamma   90.00
#
_symmetry.space_group_name_H-M   'P 1'
#
loop_
_entity.id
_entity.type
_entity.pdbx_description
1 polymer ?
#
loop_
_entity_poly.entity_id
_entity_poly.type
_entity_poly.pdbx_seq_one_letter_code
_entity_poly.pdbx_strand_id
1 'polypeptide(L)'
;MSEDELIIAFKKLIRHLQLMIGLQAIADFLMMYSFVKLFLVSGGFVTLFGRTLSQDNAMMVVIFLGLIDLTLTFIQRGDFKQGRALMAAASDFSNGELQELIDRFKRYK
;
A
#
# COMPACT_ATOMS: atom_id res chain seq x y z
N MET A 1 -23.40 16.38 5.39
CA MET A 1 -22.29 16.26 4.42
C MET A 1 -22.91 16.48 3.06
N SER A 2 -22.40 17.43 2.29
CA SER A 2 -22.91 17.69 0.94
C SER A 2 -22.40 16.63 -0.04
N GLU A 3 -23.09 16.48 -1.16
CA GLU A 3 -22.72 15.56 -2.24
C GLU A 3 -21.32 15.89 -2.81
N ASP A 4 -21.01 17.18 -2.96
CA ASP A 4 -19.68 17.65 -3.41
C ASP A 4 -18.57 17.27 -2.43
N GLU A 5 -18.86 17.30 -1.12
CA GLU A 5 -17.90 16.90 -0.09
C GLU A 5 -17.61 15.40 -0.14
N LEU A 6 -18.63 14.58 -0.46
CA LEU A 6 -18.48 13.14 -0.67
C LEU A 6 -17.61 12.85 -1.90
N ILE A 7 -17.85 13.53 -3.03
CA ILE A 7 -17.06 13.36 -4.25
C ILE A 7 -15.58 13.71 -4.00
N ILE A 8 -15.31 14.83 -3.33
CA ILE A 8 -13.94 15.25 -2.99
C ILE A 8 -13.28 14.24 -2.04
N ALA A 9 -14.01 13.76 -1.02
CA ALA A 9 -13.50 12.76 -0.08
C ALA A 9 -13.16 11.44 -0.79
N PHE A 10 -14.03 10.95 -1.68
CA PHE A 10 -13.78 9.73 -2.47
C PHE A 10 -12.59 9.88 -3.41
N LYS A 11 -12.48 11.00 -4.13
CA LYS A 11 -11.32 11.27 -5.01
C LYS A 11 -10.01 11.28 -4.21
N LYS A 12 -10.00 11.92 -3.04
CA LYS A 12 -8.83 11.95 -2.15
C LYS A 12 -8.48 10.56 -1.63
N LEU A 13 -9.48 9.78 -1.21
CA LEU A 13 -9.28 8.42 -0.73
C LEU A 13 -8.72 7.51 -1.82
N ILE A 14 -9.31 7.51 -3.03
CA ILE A 14 -8.84 6.69 -4.15
C ILE A 14 -7.40 7.04 -4.52
N ARG A 15 -7.06 8.34 -4.56
CA ARG A 15 -5.69 8.77 -4.86
C ARG A 15 -4.71 8.30 -3.79
N HIS A 16 -5.09 8.36 -2.52
CA HIS A 16 -4.27 7.84 -1.43
C HIS A 16 -4.07 6.33 -1.55
N LEU A 17 -5.13 5.58 -1.85
CA LEU A 17 -5.09 4.14 -2.03
C LEU A 17 -4.18 3.73 -3.20
N GLN A 18 -4.25 4.43 -4.32
CA GLN A 18 -3.35 4.22 -5.46
C GLN A 18 -1.88 4.42 -5.10
N LEU A 19 -1.57 5.47 -4.34
CA LEU A 19 -0.21 5.73 -3.85
C LEU A 19 0.26 4.63 -2.90
N MET A 20 -0.60 4.18 -1.99
CA MET A 20 -0.29 3.10 -1.04
C MET A 20 -0.06 1.76 -1.74
N ILE A 21 -0.88 1.41 -2.74
CA ILE A 21 -0.68 0.19 -3.53
C ILE A 21 0.65 0.25 -4.29
N GLY A 22 0.97 1.38 -4.91
CA GLY A 22 2.25 1.57 -5.58
C GLY A 22 3.44 1.45 -4.64
N LEU A 23 3.35 2.05 -3.45
CA LEU A 23 4.41 1.98 -2.44
C LEU A 23 4.57 0.56 -1.88
N GLN A 24 3.47 -0.17 -1.69
CA GLN A 24 3.51 -1.56 -1.27
C GLN A 24 4.16 -2.45 -2.34
N ALA A 25 3.80 -2.30 -3.61
CA ALA A 25 4.42 -3.06 -4.69
C ALA A 25 5.94 -2.82 -4.77
N ILE A 26 6.40 -1.59 -4.52
CA ILE A 26 7.83 -1.28 -4.42
C ILE A 26 8.44 -2.00 -3.21
N ALA A 27 7.81 -1.95 -2.03
CA ALA A 27 8.31 -2.62 -0.83
C ALA A 27 8.41 -4.15 -1.04
N ASP A 28 7.39 -4.77 -1.62
CA ASP A 28 7.35 -6.19 -1.97
C ASP A 28 8.46 -6.57 -2.94
N PHE A 29 8.67 -5.76 -3.99
CA PHE A 29 9.76 -5.97 -4.94
C PHE A 29 11.12 -5.90 -4.26
N LEU A 30 11.33 -4.91 -3.37
CA LEU A 30 12.58 -4.77 -2.60
C LEU A 30 12.79 -5.95 -1.64
N MET A 31 11.73 -6.44 -0.99
CA MET A 31 11.79 -7.63 -0.14
C MET A 31 12.17 -8.86 -0.94
N MET A 32 11.49 -9.12 -2.06
CA MET A 32 11.76 -10.26 -2.93
C MET A 32 13.19 -10.21 -3.48
N TYR A 33 13.64 -9.04 -3.95
CA TYR A 33 15.01 -8.83 -4.39
C TYR A 33 16.02 -9.15 -3.29
N SER A 34 15.78 -8.62 -2.08
CA SER A 34 16.67 -8.81 -0.94
C SER A 34 16.72 -10.27 -0.48
N PHE A 35 15.58 -10.95 -0.48
CA PHE A 35 15.45 -12.35 -0.13
C PHE A 35 16.18 -13.25 -1.13
N VAL A 36 16.01 -13.03 -2.43
CA VAL A 36 16.72 -13.77 -3.49
C VAL A 36 18.23 -13.58 -3.36
N LYS A 37 18.69 -12.34 -3.10
CA LYS A 37 20.11 -12.05 -2.90
C LYS A 37 20.68 -12.72 -1.66
N LEU A 38 19.94 -12.75 -0.54
CA LEU A 38 20.33 -13.45 0.66
C LEU A 38 20.45 -14.95 0.45
N PHE A 39 19.48 -15.55 -0.27
CA PHE A 39 19.45 -16.99 -0.51
C PHE A 39 20.57 -17.48 -1.46
N LEU A 40 20.94 -16.66 -2.45
CA LEU A 40 21.97 -17.01 -3.43
C LEU A 40 23.41 -16.80 -2.92
N VAL A 41 23.58 -16.21 -1.74
CA VAL A 41 24.91 -15.93 -1.17
C VAL A 41 25.35 -17.11 -0.30
N SER A 42 26.51 -17.68 -0.65
CA SER A 42 27.14 -18.80 0.07
C SER A 42 28.26 -18.34 1.05
N GLY A 43 28.35 -17.05 1.37
CA GLY A 43 29.38 -16.47 2.24
C GLY A 43 28.82 -15.38 3.16
N GLY A 44 29.56 -14.96 4.19
CA GLY A 44 29.05 -14.03 5.22
C GLY A 44 28.73 -12.59 4.75
N PHE A 45 28.83 -12.30 3.44
CA PHE A 45 28.63 -10.97 2.86
C PHE A 45 27.68 -11.02 1.65
N VAL A 46 26.69 -10.13 1.65
CA VAL A 46 25.64 -10.01 0.63
C VAL A 46 25.69 -8.62 0.01
N THR A 47 25.69 -8.53 -1.32
CA THR A 47 25.54 -7.22 -2.01
C THR A 47 24.06 -6.90 -2.19
N LEU A 48 23.57 -5.90 -1.44
CA LEU A 48 22.23 -5.33 -1.54
C LEU A 48 22.31 -3.87 -1.97
N PHE A 49 21.50 -3.47 -2.96
CA PHE A 49 21.41 -2.08 -3.44
C PHE A 49 22.76 -1.45 -3.82
N GLY A 50 23.67 -2.25 -4.39
CA GLY A 50 25.02 -1.81 -4.78
C GLY A 50 26.01 -1.68 -3.62
N ARG A 51 25.64 -2.06 -2.39
CA ARG A 51 26.54 -2.11 -1.23
C ARG A 51 26.71 -3.53 -0.72
N THR A 52 27.95 -3.88 -0.38
CA THR A 52 28.25 -5.15 0.29
C THR A 52 28.01 -5.00 1.78
N LEU A 53 27.12 -5.82 2.32
CA LEU A 53 26.72 -5.86 3.73
C LEU A 53 27.10 -7.22 4.32
N SER A 54 27.32 -7.29 5.63
CA SER A 54 27.33 -8.57 6.32
C SER A 54 25.93 -9.19 6.30
N GLN A 55 25.84 -10.52 6.45
CA GLN A 55 24.57 -11.23 6.48
C GLN A 55 23.63 -10.69 7.57
N ASP A 56 24.15 -10.36 8.77
CA ASP A 56 23.36 -9.76 9.86
C ASP A 56 22.75 -8.41 9.48
N ASN A 57 23.53 -7.54 8.82
CA ASN A 57 23.05 -6.24 8.36
C ASN A 57 22.04 -6.39 7.23
N ALA A 58 22.26 -7.33 6.30
CA ALA A 58 21.33 -7.64 5.23
C ALA A 58 20.00 -8.19 5.77
N MET A 59 20.04 -9.00 6.83
CA MET A 59 18.84 -9.53 7.48
C MET A 59 18.05 -8.42 8.19
N MET A 60 18.72 -7.48 8.85
CA MET A 60 18.07 -6.29 9.42
C MET A 60 17.33 -5.47 8.36
N VAL A 61 17.93 -5.28 7.17
CA VAL A 61 17.26 -4.56 6.06
C VAL A 61 15.97 -5.26 5.64
N VAL A 62 15.96 -6.59 5.55
CA VAL A 62 14.73 -7.35 5.24
C VAL A 62 13.68 -7.18 6.33
N ILE A 63 14.07 -7.22 7.60
CA ILE A 63 13.14 -6.98 8.72
C ILE A 63 12.53 -5.58 8.63
N PHE A 64 13.33 -4.54 8.36
CA PHE A 64 12.82 -3.18 8.18
C PHE A 64 11.85 -3.07 7.01
N LEU A 65 12.15 -3.72 5.88
CA LEU A 65 11.23 -3.76 4.73
C LEU A 65 9.90 -4.44 5.10
N GLY A 66 9.94 -5.54 5.85
CA GLY A 66 8.73 -6.19 6.36
C GLY A 66 7.92 -5.32 7.33
N LEU A 67 8.58 -4.54 8.18
CA LEU A 67 7.89 -3.58 9.06
C LEU A 67 7.23 -2.44 8.28
N ILE A 68 7.87 -1.97 7.20
CA ILE A 68 7.29 -0.98 6.29
C ILE A 68 6.03 -1.57 5.65
N ASP A 69 6.10 -2.78 5.10
CA ASP A 69 4.96 -3.44 4.47
C ASP A 69 3.79 -3.66 5.45
N LEU A 70 4.09 -4.08 6.69
CA LEU A 70 3.09 -4.22 7.75
C LEU A 70 2.41 -2.87 8.04
N THR A 71 3.19 -1.79 8.13
CA THR A 71 2.67 -0.44 8.38
C THR A 71 1.77 0.03 7.24
N LEU A 72 2.17 -0.20 5.98
CA LEU A 72 1.36 0.13 4.80
C LEU A 72 0.05 -0.66 4.78
N THR A 73 0.10 -1.95 5.13
CA THR A 73 -1.09 -2.79 5.28
C THR A 73 -2.07 -2.23 6.32
N PHE A 74 -1.58 -1.74 7.47
CA PHE A 74 -2.43 -1.11 8.47
C PHE A 74 -3.07 0.19 7.97
N ILE A 75 -2.33 1.02 7.25
CA ILE A 75 -2.85 2.26 6.64
C ILE A 75 -3.97 1.93 5.65
N GLN A 76 -3.74 0.99 4.74
CA GLN A 76 -4.75 0.56 3.77
C GLN A 76 -6.02 0.03 4.43
N ARG A 77 -5.89 -0.76 5.52
CA ARG A 77 -7.06 -1.22 6.29
C ARG A 77 -7.86 -0.05 6.85
N GLY A 78 -7.19 1.01 7.31
CA GLY A 78 -7.81 2.26 7.75
C GLY A 78 -8.57 2.94 6.62
N ASP A 79 -7.93 3.07 5.45
CA ASP A 79 -8.52 3.66 4.26
C ASP A 79 -9.76 2.88 3.78
N PHE A 80 -9.71 1.55 3.81
CA PHE A 80 -10.86 0.72 3.48
C PHE A 80 -12.03 0.92 4.46
N LYS A 81 -11.74 1.12 5.74
CA LYS A 81 -12.77 1.41 6.75
C LYS A 81 -13.41 2.77 6.49
N GLN A 82 -12.60 3.79 6.17
CA GLN A 82 -13.10 5.12 5.80
C GLN A 82 -13.94 5.09 4.52
N GLY A 83 -13.48 4.39 3.48
CA GLY A 83 -14.23 4.25 2.23
C GLY A 83 -15.57 3.52 2.41
N ARG A 84 -15.64 2.52 3.29
CA ARG A 84 -16.92 1.90 3.67
C ARG A 84 -17.85 2.86 4.38
N ALA A 85 -17.34 3.71 5.26
CA ALA A 85 -18.14 4.75 5.93
C ALA A 85 -18.65 5.79 4.93
N LEU A 86 -17.82 6.20 3.97
CA LEU A 86 -18.22 7.12 2.90
C LEU A 86 -19.25 6.49 1.95
N MET A 87 -19.13 5.20 1.62
CA MET A 87 -20.15 4.47 0.85
C MET A 87 -21.49 4.41 1.58
N ALA A 88 -21.47 4.20 2.90
CA ALA A 88 -22.69 4.18 3.71
C ALA A 88 -23.35 5.57 3.79
N ALA A 89 -22.56 6.65 3.84
CA ALA A 89 -23.07 8.02 3.78
C ALA A 89 -23.56 8.43 2.38
N ALA A 90 -23.08 7.74 1.34
CA ALA A 90 -23.45 7.96 -0.05
C ALA A 90 -24.68 7.16 -0.50
N SER A 91 -25.27 6.30 0.35
CA SER A 91 -26.40 5.42 -0.02
C SER A 91 -27.62 6.18 -0.52
N ASP A 92 -27.78 7.42 -0.06
CA ASP A 92 -28.96 8.24 -0.32
C ASP A 92 -28.79 9.11 -1.57
N PHE A 93 -27.62 9.08 -2.21
CA PHE A 93 -27.30 9.90 -3.39
C PHE A 93 -27.19 9.04 -4.66
N SER A 94 -27.90 9.42 -5.72
CA SER A 94 -27.94 8.68 -6.99
C SER A 94 -27.09 9.31 -8.11
N ASN A 95 -26.08 10.11 -7.78
CA ASN A 95 -25.24 10.75 -8.78
C ASN A 95 -24.32 9.75 -9.49
N GLY A 96 -24.32 9.78 -10.82
CA GLY A 96 -23.48 8.93 -11.67
C GLY A 96 -21.99 9.07 -11.41
N GLU A 97 -21.49 10.28 -11.09
CA GLU A 97 -20.07 10.48 -10.76
C GLU A 97 -19.70 9.79 -9.44
N LEU A 98 -20.57 9.92 -8.43
CA LEU A 98 -20.36 9.30 -7.12
C LEU A 98 -20.41 7.77 -7.23
N GLN A 99 -21.34 7.22 -8.02
CA GLN A 99 -21.39 5.79 -8.29
C GLN A 99 -20.15 5.28 -9.02
N GLU A 100 -19.62 6.01 -10.01
CA GLU A 100 -18.37 5.65 -10.68
C GLU A 100 -17.19 5.60 -9.69
N LEU A 101 -17.10 6.57 -8.78
CA LEU A 101 -16.07 6.59 -7.73
C LEU A 101 -16.20 5.41 -6.77
N ILE A 102 -17.42 5.06 -6.36
CA ILE A 102 -17.69 3.89 -5.52
C ILE A 102 -17.27 2.60 -6.23
N ASP A 103 -17.59 2.46 -7.51
CA ASP A 103 -17.21 1.28 -8.28
C ASP A 103 -15.70 1.21 -8.51
N ARG A 104 -15.02 2.33 -8.74
CA ARG A 104 -13.54 2.37 -8.75
C ARG A 104 -12.96 1.95 -7.40
N PHE A 105 -13.52 2.44 -6.29
CA PHE A 105 -13.07 2.06 -4.95
C PHE A 105 -13.23 0.56 -4.70
N LYS A 106 -14.35 -0.05 -5.13
CA LYS A 106 -14.59 -1.50 -5.02
C LYS A 106 -13.55 -2.35 -5.76
N ARG A 107 -12.99 -1.87 -6.88
CA ARG A 107 -11.94 -2.61 -7.64
C ARG A 107 -10.62 -2.74 -6.89
N TYR A 108 -10.40 -1.95 -5.84
CA TYR A 108 -9.19 -2.05 -5.02
C TYR A 108 -9.32 -3.05 -3.86
N LYS A 109 -10.51 -3.63 -3.65
CA LYS A 109 -10.79 -4.64 -2.63
C LYS A 109 -10.75 -6.04 -3.25
#